data_AF-A0A5E4EU36-F1
#
_entry.id   AF-A0A5E4EU36-F1
#
_cell.length_a   1.000
_cell.length_b   1.000
_cell.length_c   1.000
_cell.angle_alpha   90.00
_cell.angle_beta   90.00
_cell.angle_gamma   90.00
#
_symmetry.space_group_name_H-M   'P 1'
#
loop_
_entity.id
_entity.type
_entity.pdbx_description
1 polymer ?
#
loop_
_entity_poly.entity_id
_entity_poly.type
_entity_poly.pdbx_seq_one_letter_code
_entity_poly.pdbx_strand_id
1 'polypeptide(L)'
;MAELTQGEVVYSPKTLQVWRALVNWFGFFFQIFLQILRALGHHPLLSSSSSASSSSASFKSLPVVELQELEHDSPAASAVEIADTPDADSDDRIHKLTVVLDLDETLVCAYESSSLPAVVRDQATEGGLKWFELECVSSDKECDGKPKVNYVTVFERPGLQDFLRQVSQFAELVLFTAGLEGYARPLVDRIDVDNLFSCRLYRPSTTSTEYREHVKDLSGLAKDMRRIVIVDNNPFSFLLQPLNGIPCIAFSAGQTHDTQLLDVLLPLLKHLSLQKDVRPVLYERFHMLEWFQKQGIPSTSWK
;
A
#
# COMPACT_ATOMS: atom_id res chain seq x y z
N MET A 1 -38.28 -31.53 47.47
CA MET A 1 -37.87 -32.35 46.31
C MET A 1 -38.34 -31.64 45.07
N ALA A 2 -37.42 -31.01 44.34
CA ALA A 2 -37.72 -30.27 43.11
C ALA A 2 -36.68 -30.69 42.06
N GLU A 3 -37.17 -30.84 40.83
CA GLU A 3 -36.62 -31.61 39.72
C GLU A 3 -35.34 -31.03 39.10
N LEU A 4 -34.45 -31.92 38.66
CA LEU A 4 -33.34 -31.64 37.76
C LEU A 4 -33.87 -31.51 36.32
N THR A 5 -33.63 -30.36 35.68
CA THR A 5 -33.71 -30.23 34.22
C THR A 5 -32.31 -29.97 33.67
N GLN A 6 -31.89 -30.83 32.74
CA GLN A 6 -30.65 -30.69 31.98
C GLN A 6 -30.79 -29.55 30.96
N GLY A 7 -29.91 -28.56 31.06
CA GLY A 7 -29.75 -27.53 30.04
C GLY A 7 -28.85 -28.03 28.91
N GLU A 8 -29.43 -28.19 27.72
CA GLU A 8 -28.75 -28.50 26.47
C GLU A 8 -27.91 -27.29 26.03
N VAL A 9 -26.58 -27.42 26.02
CA VAL A 9 -25.66 -26.38 25.53
C VAL A 9 -25.67 -26.41 24.00
N VAL A 10 -26.47 -25.52 23.40
CA VAL A 10 -26.47 -25.28 21.95
C VAL A 10 -25.15 -24.63 21.55
N TYR A 11 -24.28 -25.41 20.90
CA TYR A 11 -23.02 -24.94 20.33
C TYR A 11 -23.30 -24.02 19.13
N SER A 12 -22.82 -22.78 19.20
CA SER A 12 -23.05 -21.75 18.17
C SER A 12 -22.19 -22.01 16.91
N PRO A 13 -22.75 -21.91 15.69
CA PRO A 13 -22.06 -22.24 14.43
C PRO A 13 -20.96 -21.24 13.99
N LYS A 14 -20.68 -20.19 14.79
CA LYS A 14 -19.71 -19.14 14.44
C LYS A 14 -18.25 -19.59 14.48
N THR A 15 -17.90 -20.56 15.34
CA THR A 15 -16.52 -21.08 15.47
C THR A 15 -16.05 -21.86 14.23
N LEU A 16 -16.96 -22.57 13.56
CA LEU A 16 -16.67 -23.33 12.33
C LEU A 16 -16.40 -22.42 11.12
N GLN A 17 -17.05 -21.25 11.05
CA GLN A 17 -16.83 -20.29 9.96
C GLN A 17 -15.47 -19.60 10.10
N VAL A 18 -15.07 -19.23 11.33
CA VAL A 18 -13.74 -18.68 11.63
C VAL A 18 -12.65 -19.70 11.33
N TRP A 19 -12.85 -20.97 11.70
CA TRP A 19 -11.91 -22.04 11.39
C TRP A 19 -11.74 -22.28 9.89
N ARG A 20 -12.83 -22.23 9.12
CA ARG A 20 -12.78 -22.34 7.65
C ARG A 20 -12.06 -21.15 7.02
N ALA A 21 -12.27 -19.94 7.53
CA ALA A 21 -11.56 -18.75 7.08
C ALA A 21 -10.05 -18.85 7.32
N LEU A 22 -9.64 -19.31 8.51
CA LEU A 22 -8.23 -19.52 8.87
C LEU A 22 -7.56 -20.61 8.01
N VAL A 23 -8.23 -21.74 7.79
CA VAL A 23 -7.71 -22.83 6.92
C VAL A 23 -7.58 -22.36 5.47
N ASN A 24 -8.55 -21.60 4.97
CA ASN A 24 -8.49 -21.02 3.62
C ASN A 24 -7.35 -20.01 3.50
N TRP A 25 -7.08 -19.23 4.55
CA TRP A 25 -5.98 -18.28 4.56
C TRP A 25 -4.62 -18.98 4.57
N PHE A 26 -4.49 -20.06 5.36
CA PHE A 26 -3.30 -20.89 5.36
C PHE A 26 -3.05 -21.53 3.99
N GLY A 27 -4.11 -22.02 3.32
CA GLY A 27 -4.04 -22.53 1.96
C GLY A 27 -3.62 -21.48 0.94
N PHE A 28 -4.13 -20.25 1.05
CA PHE A 28 -3.77 -19.13 0.18
C PHE A 28 -2.30 -18.74 0.33
N PHE A 29 -1.81 -18.58 1.56
CA PHE A 29 -0.40 -18.27 1.80
C PHE A 29 0.54 -19.40 1.39
N PHE A 30 0.13 -20.66 1.59
CA PHE A 30 0.88 -21.81 1.10
C PHE A 30 0.99 -21.82 -0.43
N GLN A 31 -0.07 -21.41 -1.14
CA GLN A 31 -0.01 -21.27 -2.61
C GLN A 31 0.89 -20.13 -3.07
N ILE A 32 0.87 -18.97 -2.39
CA ILE A 32 1.79 -17.87 -2.67
C ILE A 32 3.24 -18.31 -2.42
N PHE A 33 3.49 -18.98 -1.30
CA PHE A 33 4.81 -19.52 -0.96
C PHE A 33 5.31 -20.53 -2.01
N LEU A 34 4.44 -21.43 -2.50
CA LEU A 34 4.77 -22.35 -3.59
C LEU A 34 5.00 -21.63 -4.93
N GLN A 35 4.28 -20.55 -5.22
CA GLN A 35 4.50 -19.74 -6.43
C GLN A 35 5.84 -19.01 -6.37
N ILE A 36 6.24 -18.50 -5.20
CA ILE A 36 7.57 -17.91 -4.97
C ILE A 36 8.67 -18.97 -5.13
N LEU A 37 8.51 -20.17 -4.54
CA LEU A 37 9.47 -21.26 -4.72
C LEU A 37 9.59 -21.73 -6.18
N ARG A 38 8.48 -21.76 -6.92
CA ARG A 38 8.50 -22.07 -8.36
C ARG A 38 9.18 -20.97 -9.18
N ALA A 39 8.98 -19.70 -8.83
CA ALA A 39 9.65 -18.57 -9.47
C ALA A 39 11.17 -18.57 -9.21
N LEU A 40 11.60 -18.93 -7.99
CA LEU A 40 13.03 -19.14 -7.69
C LEU A 40 13.63 -20.39 -8.37
N GLY A 41 12.82 -21.39 -8.71
CA GLY A 41 13.25 -22.59 -9.44
C GLY A 41 13.46 -22.40 -10.95
N HIS A 42 13.06 -21.26 -11.53
CA HIS A 42 13.14 -20.96 -12.97
C HIS A 42 14.21 -19.90 -13.32
N HIS A 43 15.30 -19.84 -12.56
CA HIS A 43 16.52 -19.17 -13.03
C HIS A 43 17.47 -20.21 -13.64
N PRO A 44 17.70 -20.20 -14.97
CA PRO A 44 18.78 -20.98 -15.53
C PRO A 44 20.11 -20.40 -15.02
N LEU A 45 20.79 -21.18 -14.18
CA LEU A 45 22.20 -20.96 -13.87
C LEU A 45 23.00 -21.13 -15.17
N LEU A 46 23.61 -20.04 -15.64
CA LEU A 46 24.72 -20.07 -16.60
C LEU A 46 25.86 -19.25 -15.97
N SER A 47 26.86 -19.90 -15.39
CA SER A 47 28.00 -20.60 -16.03
C SER A 47 29.11 -19.64 -16.44
N SER A 48 30.21 -19.72 -15.68
CA SER A 48 31.51 -19.16 -15.98
C SER A 48 32.12 -19.73 -17.27
N SER A 49 32.77 -18.82 -17.99
CA SER A 49 33.57 -18.90 -19.22
C SER A 49 34.44 -20.13 -19.50
N SER A 50 34.49 -20.53 -20.77
CA SER A 50 35.76 -20.73 -21.49
C SER A 50 35.58 -20.69 -23.03
N SER A 51 36.60 -20.13 -23.67
CA SER A 51 36.78 -19.74 -25.07
C SER A 51 36.89 -20.87 -26.11
N ALA A 52 36.40 -20.60 -27.33
CA ALA A 52 37.05 -21.01 -28.58
C ALA A 52 36.54 -20.19 -29.79
N SER A 53 37.46 -19.93 -30.70
CA SER A 53 37.43 -19.10 -31.92
C SER A 53 36.51 -19.58 -33.05
N SER A 54 35.98 -18.66 -33.87
CA SER A 54 36.45 -18.42 -35.27
C SER A 54 35.47 -17.58 -36.12
N SER A 55 36.07 -16.85 -37.08
CA SER A 55 35.56 -16.36 -38.38
C SER A 55 34.45 -15.30 -38.48
N SER A 56 34.91 -14.08 -38.79
CA SER A 56 34.51 -13.20 -39.91
C SER A 56 33.02 -12.99 -40.26
N ALA A 57 32.56 -11.75 -40.10
CA ALA A 57 31.94 -10.98 -41.19
C ALA A 57 31.94 -9.49 -40.82
N SER A 58 32.55 -8.67 -41.69
CA SER A 58 32.60 -7.22 -41.64
C SER A 58 31.22 -6.64 -41.95
N PHE A 59 30.73 -5.71 -41.13
CA PHE A 59 29.58 -4.87 -41.46
C PHE A 59 29.96 -3.40 -41.36
N LYS A 60 29.76 -2.69 -42.47
CA LYS A 60 30.15 -1.30 -42.71
C LYS A 60 29.13 -0.32 -42.09
N SER A 61 29.64 0.75 -41.51
CA SER A 61 28.89 1.93 -41.09
C SER A 61 28.48 2.79 -42.30
N LEU A 62 27.24 3.31 -42.25
CA LEU A 62 26.69 4.27 -43.22
C LEU A 62 26.91 5.72 -42.73
N PRO A 63 26.97 6.69 -43.66
CA PRO A 63 27.63 7.97 -43.44
C PRO A 63 26.73 9.03 -42.76
N VAL A 64 27.43 9.96 -42.12
CA VAL A 64 26.95 11.23 -41.57
C VAL A 64 26.30 12.05 -42.69
N VAL A 65 25.06 12.49 -42.49
CA VAL A 65 24.38 13.46 -43.36
C VAL A 65 24.69 14.86 -42.83
N GLU A 66 25.28 15.66 -43.70
CA GLU A 66 25.68 17.06 -43.52
C GLU A 66 24.43 17.96 -43.62
N LEU A 67 24.18 18.75 -42.58
CA LEU A 67 23.12 19.77 -42.55
C LEU A 67 23.59 21.00 -43.33
N GLN A 68 22.87 21.40 -44.37
CA GLN A 68 23.07 22.68 -45.05
C GLN A 68 22.22 23.76 -44.35
N GLU A 69 22.91 24.79 -43.85
CA GLU A 69 22.36 26.07 -43.44
C GLU A 69 21.96 26.88 -44.69
N LEU A 70 20.76 27.47 -44.68
CA LEU A 70 20.36 28.52 -45.61
C LEU A 70 19.65 29.62 -44.81
N GLU A 71 20.27 30.80 -44.76
CA GLU A 71 19.75 32.03 -44.18
C GLU A 71 18.96 32.88 -45.21
N HIS A 72 18.01 33.68 -44.66
CA HIS A 72 17.35 34.88 -45.21
C HIS A 72 16.46 34.66 -46.46
N ASP A 73 15.27 35.25 -46.62
CA ASP A 73 14.81 36.58 -46.21
C ASP A 73 13.25 36.63 -46.22
N SER A 74 12.65 37.52 -45.43
CA SER A 74 11.19 37.81 -45.41
C SER A 74 10.82 38.76 -46.57
N PRO A 75 9.56 38.80 -47.08
CA PRO A 75 8.60 39.72 -46.47
C PRO A 75 7.08 39.39 -46.57
N ALA A 76 6.36 39.97 -45.61
CA ALA A 76 5.04 40.63 -45.68
C ALA A 76 3.74 39.85 -45.98
N ALA A 77 2.92 39.76 -44.92
CA ALA A 77 1.51 40.17 -44.81
C ALA A 77 0.41 39.47 -45.65
N SER A 78 -0.42 38.70 -44.96
CA SER A 78 -1.89 38.77 -45.09
C SER A 78 -2.57 38.06 -43.92
N ALA A 79 -3.52 38.77 -43.30
CA ALA A 79 -4.27 38.40 -42.11
C ALA A 79 -5.25 37.25 -42.34
N VAL A 80 -5.36 36.35 -41.34
CA VAL A 80 -6.59 35.60 -41.04
C VAL A 80 -6.68 35.50 -39.51
N GLU A 81 -7.64 36.22 -38.92
CA GLU A 81 -8.07 35.99 -37.55
C GLU A 81 -8.81 34.65 -37.50
N ILE A 82 -8.23 33.67 -36.79
CA ILE A 82 -8.95 32.48 -36.36
C ILE A 82 -9.22 32.67 -34.87
N ALA A 83 -10.50 32.66 -34.53
CA ALA A 83 -10.99 32.72 -33.16
C ALA A 83 -10.35 31.61 -32.33
N ASP A 84 -9.74 32.00 -31.23
CA ASP A 84 -9.14 31.15 -30.20
C ASP A 84 -10.27 30.35 -29.52
N THR A 85 -10.60 29.19 -30.09
CA THR A 85 -11.25 28.13 -29.31
C THR A 85 -10.21 27.65 -28.30
N PRO A 86 -10.52 27.53 -27.00
CA PRO A 86 -9.57 26.93 -26.08
C PRO A 86 -9.38 25.49 -26.53
N ASP A 87 -8.27 25.23 -27.21
CA ASP A 87 -7.82 23.89 -27.51
C ASP A 87 -7.82 23.13 -26.18
N ALA A 88 -8.47 21.97 -26.20
CA ALA A 88 -8.30 20.97 -25.18
C ALA A 88 -6.81 20.59 -25.19
N ASP A 89 -6.02 21.31 -24.40
CA ASP A 89 -4.63 21.01 -24.14
C ASP A 89 -4.64 19.64 -23.46
N SER A 90 -4.52 18.59 -24.28
CA SER A 90 -4.23 17.26 -23.82
C SER A 90 -2.82 17.31 -23.26
N ASP A 91 -2.72 17.74 -21.99
CA ASP A 91 -1.49 17.69 -21.23
C ASP A 91 -1.08 16.21 -21.15
N ASP A 92 -0.29 15.75 -22.13
CA ASP A 92 0.21 14.37 -22.22
C ASP A 92 1.26 14.08 -21.11
N ARG A 93 1.42 15.03 -20.17
CA ARG A 93 2.21 14.87 -18.95
C ARG A 93 1.47 13.95 -17.98
N ILE A 94 2.16 12.88 -17.64
CA ILE A 94 1.72 11.97 -16.58
C ILE A 94 1.66 12.75 -15.26
N HIS A 95 0.46 12.94 -14.71
CA HIS A 95 0.28 13.54 -13.39
C HIS A 95 0.96 12.72 -12.30
N LYS A 96 1.44 13.38 -11.24
CA LYS A 96 2.09 12.71 -10.10
C LYS A 96 1.17 11.63 -9.53
N LEU A 97 1.75 10.46 -9.21
CA LEU A 97 0.99 9.36 -8.59
C LEU A 97 0.54 9.76 -7.18
N THR A 98 -0.70 9.46 -6.80
CA THR A 98 -1.14 9.55 -5.39
C THR A 98 -1.01 8.17 -4.74
N VAL A 99 -0.29 8.10 -3.62
CA VAL A 99 -0.10 6.87 -2.84
C VAL A 99 -0.75 7.06 -1.48
N VAL A 100 -1.84 6.33 -1.26
CA VAL A 100 -2.54 6.26 0.01
C VAL A 100 -1.91 5.14 0.84
N LEU A 101 -1.48 5.45 2.06
CA LEU A 101 -0.85 4.50 2.97
C LEU A 101 -1.72 4.32 4.22
N ASP A 102 -1.99 3.07 4.56
CA ASP A 102 -2.49 2.70 5.88
C ASP A 102 -1.40 2.86 6.96
N LEU A 103 -1.80 2.86 8.23
CA LEU A 103 -0.91 3.07 9.37
C LEU A 103 -0.56 1.77 10.10
N ASP A 104 -1.53 1.22 10.83
CA ASP A 104 -1.34 0.11 11.75
C ASP A 104 -1.13 -1.20 11.00
N GLU A 105 -0.10 -1.96 11.35
CA GLU A 105 0.37 -3.17 10.67
C GLU A 105 0.84 -2.94 9.21
N THR A 106 0.82 -1.70 8.72
CA THR A 106 1.31 -1.31 7.39
C THR A 106 2.65 -0.56 7.50
N LEU A 107 2.67 0.57 8.22
CA LEU A 107 3.87 1.40 8.44
C LEU A 107 4.47 1.22 9.84
N VAL A 108 3.63 0.87 10.81
CA VAL A 108 4.02 0.65 12.21
C VAL A 108 3.26 -0.55 12.77
N CYS A 109 3.64 -1.05 13.94
CA CYS A 109 2.74 -1.87 14.75
C CYS A 109 2.71 -1.31 16.18
N ALA A 110 1.56 -1.40 16.83
CA ALA A 110 1.33 -0.79 18.13
C ALA A 110 0.68 -1.76 19.09
N TYR A 111 1.12 -1.70 20.34
CA TYR A 111 0.62 -2.54 21.43
C TYR A 111 0.33 -1.65 22.63
N GLU A 112 -0.74 -1.95 23.36
CA GLU A 112 -0.91 -1.38 24.70
C GLU A 112 0.30 -1.79 25.56
N SER A 113 0.99 -0.82 26.17
CA SER A 113 2.29 -1.03 26.81
C SER A 113 2.22 -2.01 27.99
N SER A 114 1.08 -2.05 28.69
CA SER A 114 0.78 -3.01 29.76
C SER A 114 0.58 -4.44 29.26
N SER A 115 0.13 -4.61 28.03
CA SER A 115 -0.21 -5.89 27.41
C SER A 115 0.92 -6.46 26.54
N LEU A 116 1.97 -5.66 26.26
CA LEU A 116 3.12 -6.07 25.46
C LEU A 116 4.05 -7.00 26.26
N PRO A 117 4.25 -8.27 25.84
CA PRO A 117 5.18 -9.17 26.51
C PRO A 117 6.62 -8.64 26.43
N ALA A 118 7.35 -8.69 27.54
CA ALA A 118 8.74 -8.23 27.61
C ALA A 118 9.63 -8.89 26.54
N VAL A 119 9.46 -10.20 26.33
CA VAL A 119 10.18 -10.97 25.31
C VAL A 119 10.05 -10.37 23.91
N VAL A 120 8.85 -9.90 23.54
CA VAL A 120 8.62 -9.30 22.22
C VAL A 120 9.34 -7.96 22.10
N ARG A 121 9.30 -7.15 23.17
CA ARG A 121 10.00 -5.85 23.22
C ARG A 121 11.52 -6.02 23.16
N ASP A 122 12.06 -6.97 23.91
CA ASP A 122 13.48 -7.24 23.99
C ASP A 122 13.99 -7.75 22.63
N GLN A 123 13.31 -8.72 22.01
CA GLN A 123 13.62 -9.21 20.68
C GLN A 123 13.57 -8.11 19.62
N ALA A 124 12.55 -7.24 19.67
CA ALA A 124 12.44 -6.11 18.75
C ALA A 124 13.61 -5.13 18.91
N THR A 125 13.99 -4.84 20.16
CA THR A 125 15.09 -3.92 20.48
C THR A 125 16.45 -4.50 20.08
N GLU A 126 16.71 -5.77 20.39
CA GLU A 126 17.93 -6.50 19.98
C GLU A 126 18.03 -6.63 18.46
N GLY A 127 16.90 -6.81 17.78
CA GLY A 127 16.80 -6.81 16.33
C GLY A 127 16.92 -5.43 15.69
N GLY A 128 17.06 -4.36 16.47
CA GLY A 128 17.29 -3.01 15.98
C GLY A 128 16.03 -2.27 15.50
N LEU A 129 14.83 -2.72 15.85
CA LEU A 129 13.61 -1.99 15.55
C LEU A 129 13.58 -0.67 16.33
N LYS A 130 13.31 0.43 15.61
CA LYS A 130 12.99 1.71 16.24
C LYS A 130 11.62 1.63 16.87
N TRP A 131 11.51 2.13 18.09
CA TRP A 131 10.24 2.17 18.79
C TRP A 131 10.16 3.36 19.75
N PHE A 132 8.94 3.73 20.11
CA PHE A 132 8.68 4.77 21.09
C PHE A 132 7.35 4.50 21.82
N GLU A 133 7.15 5.19 22.93
CA GLU A 133 5.92 5.10 23.72
C GLU A 133 5.09 6.38 23.60
N LEU A 134 3.80 6.22 23.33
CA LEU A 134 2.82 7.30 23.24
C LEU A 134 1.91 7.28 24.45
N GLU A 135 1.64 8.47 24.96
CA GLU A 135 0.52 8.71 25.85
C GLU A 135 -0.74 8.95 25.02
N CYS A 136 -1.76 8.13 25.21
CA CYS A 136 -3.05 8.26 24.55
C CYS A 136 -4.13 8.56 25.58
N VAL A 137 -4.70 9.75 25.48
CA VAL A 137 -5.81 10.19 26.32
C VAL A 137 -7.10 9.60 25.78
N SER A 138 -7.75 8.73 26.54
CA SER A 138 -9.04 8.16 26.16
C SER A 138 -10.18 9.12 26.49
N SER A 139 -11.31 8.96 25.80
CA SER A 139 -12.56 9.66 26.12
C SER A 139 -13.21 9.19 27.42
N ASP A 140 -12.79 8.03 27.93
CA ASP A 140 -13.29 7.48 29.18
C ASP A 140 -12.70 8.25 30.36
N LYS A 141 -13.54 8.47 31.38
CA LYS A 141 -13.12 9.13 32.60
C LYS A 141 -12.86 8.09 33.68
N GLU A 142 -11.79 8.29 34.43
CA GLU A 142 -11.56 7.61 35.69
C GLU A 142 -12.66 8.00 36.71
N CYS A 143 -12.73 7.24 37.81
CA CYS A 143 -13.74 7.47 38.86
C CYS A 143 -13.68 8.87 39.47
N ASP A 144 -12.54 9.58 39.36
CA ASP A 144 -12.34 10.94 39.84
C ASP A 144 -12.66 12.03 38.78
N GLY A 145 -13.10 11.62 37.58
CA GLY A 145 -13.43 12.50 36.47
C GLY A 145 -12.25 12.89 35.57
N LYS A 146 -11.02 12.45 35.87
CA LYS A 146 -9.86 12.66 34.98
C LYS A 146 -9.95 11.77 33.75
N PRO A 147 -9.44 12.22 32.59
CA PRO A 147 -9.40 11.38 31.41
C PRO A 147 -8.42 10.22 31.65
N LYS A 148 -8.83 9.01 31.28
CA LYS A 148 -8.00 7.82 31.42
C LYS A 148 -6.85 7.88 30.42
N VAL A 149 -5.63 7.71 30.94
CA VAL A 149 -4.40 7.71 30.14
C VAL A 149 -3.98 6.27 29.86
N ASN A 150 -3.86 5.92 28.58
CA ASN A 150 -3.30 4.64 28.15
C ASN A 150 -1.93 4.88 27.52
N TYR A 151 -0.99 3.97 27.76
CA TYR A 151 0.31 4.00 27.11
C TYR A 151 0.35 2.98 25.98
N VAL A 152 0.89 3.39 24.84
CA VAL A 152 1.00 2.56 23.64
C VAL A 152 2.45 2.52 23.19
N THR A 153 3.01 1.32 23.09
CA THR A 153 4.34 1.10 22.53
C THR A 153 4.21 0.86 21.02
N VAL A 154 4.86 1.70 20.23
CA VAL A 154 4.82 1.67 18.76
C VAL A 154 6.19 1.29 18.23
N PHE A 155 6.23 0.31 17.33
CA PHE A 155 7.43 -0.08 16.59
C PHE A 155 7.29 0.38 15.13
N GLU A 156 8.30 1.06 14.63
CA GLU A 156 8.39 1.41 13.21
C GLU A 156 8.70 0.16 12.38
N ARG A 157 8.03 0.02 11.23
CA ARG A 157 8.42 -1.01 10.28
C ARG A 157 9.80 -0.71 9.70
N PRO A 158 10.70 -1.71 9.57
CA PRO A 158 12.04 -1.48 9.04
C PRO A 158 12.04 -0.70 7.73
N GLY A 159 12.88 0.33 7.66
CA GLY A 159 13.01 1.19 6.49
C GLY A 159 11.94 2.28 6.34
N LEU A 160 11.04 2.48 7.31
CA LEU A 160 9.94 3.46 7.24
C LEU A 160 10.38 4.85 6.77
N GLN A 161 11.38 5.43 7.41
CA GLN A 161 11.87 6.78 7.08
C GLN A 161 12.43 6.88 5.65
N ASP A 162 13.18 5.86 5.22
CA ASP A 162 13.74 5.82 3.87
C ASP A 162 12.67 5.56 2.81
N PHE A 163 11.66 4.77 3.15
CA PHE A 163 10.50 4.51 2.30
C PHE A 163 9.71 5.79 2.04
N LEU A 164 9.30 6.51 3.10
CA LEU A 164 8.52 7.75 2.95
C LEU A 164 9.29 8.81 2.15
N ARG A 165 10.58 9.01 2.46
CA ARG A 165 11.43 9.98 1.75
C ARG A 165 11.65 9.64 0.28
N GLN A 166 11.71 8.36 -0.08
CA GLN A 166 11.89 7.97 -1.48
C GLN A 166 10.57 8.04 -2.26
N VAL A 167 9.45 7.62 -1.67
CA VAL A 167 8.15 7.67 -2.33
C VAL A 167 7.70 9.12 -2.57
N SER A 168 7.94 10.03 -1.63
CA SER A 168 7.56 11.44 -1.76
C SER A 168 8.22 12.16 -2.95
N GLN A 169 9.36 11.67 -3.43
CA GLN A 169 10.07 12.22 -4.60
C GLN A 169 9.29 12.04 -5.90
N PHE A 170 8.47 10.99 -6.03
CA PHE A 170 7.75 10.67 -7.26
C PHE A 170 6.24 10.50 -7.08
N ALA A 171 5.74 10.50 -5.84
CA ALA A 171 4.32 10.42 -5.52
C ALA A 171 3.91 11.50 -4.50
N GLU A 172 2.62 11.84 -4.50
CA GLU A 172 1.97 12.50 -3.38
C GLU A 172 1.56 11.46 -2.35
N LEU A 173 1.90 11.68 -1.07
CA LEU A 173 1.61 10.74 0.01
C LEU A 173 0.36 11.19 0.78
N VAL A 174 -0.60 10.28 0.92
CA VAL A 174 -1.79 10.48 1.75
C VAL A 174 -1.81 9.40 2.83
N LEU A 175 -1.96 9.78 4.09
CA LEU A 175 -2.25 8.83 5.15
C LEU A 175 -3.75 8.59 5.20
N PHE A 176 -4.20 7.34 5.20
CA PHE A 176 -5.59 7.00 5.44
C PHE A 176 -5.67 5.79 6.35
N THR A 177 -5.98 6.01 7.63
CA THR A 177 -6.08 4.95 8.66
C THR A 177 -7.51 4.79 9.17
N ALA A 178 -7.88 3.56 9.51
CA ALA A 178 -9.09 3.28 10.30
C ALA A 178 -8.86 3.50 11.82
N GLY A 179 -7.70 3.98 12.24
CA GLY A 179 -7.40 4.39 13.61
C GLY A 179 -8.13 5.69 14.00
N LEU A 180 -8.49 5.81 15.28
CA LEU A 180 -9.05 7.06 15.81
C LEU A 180 -7.97 8.14 15.83
N GLU A 181 -8.39 9.37 15.54
CA GLU A 181 -7.49 10.51 15.43
C GLU A 181 -6.69 10.79 16.70
N GLY A 182 -7.30 10.65 17.88
CA GLY A 182 -6.61 10.87 19.17
C GLY A 182 -5.41 9.94 19.42
N TYR A 183 -5.38 8.78 18.76
CA TYR A 183 -4.24 7.86 18.77
C TYR A 183 -3.32 8.11 17.56
N ALA A 184 -3.90 8.14 16.36
CA ALA A 184 -3.12 8.12 15.12
C ALA A 184 -2.40 9.45 14.85
N ARG A 185 -2.98 10.60 15.20
CA ARG A 185 -2.36 11.91 14.99
C ARG A 185 -1.01 12.05 15.72
N PRO A 186 -0.92 11.89 17.06
CA PRO A 186 0.36 12.03 17.75
C PRO A 186 1.38 10.96 17.35
N LEU A 187 0.93 9.79 16.89
CA LEU A 187 1.82 8.77 16.32
C LEU A 187 2.45 9.27 15.02
N VAL A 188 1.61 9.73 14.09
CA VAL A 188 2.06 10.20 12.77
C VAL A 188 2.99 11.41 12.91
N ASP A 189 2.70 12.31 13.85
CA ASP A 189 3.58 13.45 14.16
C ASP A 189 5.01 13.04 14.55
N ARG A 190 5.21 11.82 15.07
CA ARG A 190 6.54 11.29 15.40
C ARG A 190 7.24 10.60 14.25
N ILE A 191 6.50 9.92 13.38
CA ILE A 191 7.09 9.15 12.27
C ILE A 191 7.23 9.98 10.98
N ASP A 192 6.44 11.03 10.80
CA ASP A 192 6.46 11.91 9.62
C ASP A 192 7.23 13.22 9.91
N VAL A 193 8.51 13.09 10.26
CA VAL A 193 9.36 14.22 10.70
C VAL A 193 9.54 15.30 9.63
N ASP A 194 9.50 14.91 8.35
CA ASP A 194 9.69 15.79 7.20
C ASP A 194 8.37 16.35 6.64
N ASN A 195 7.23 16.09 7.31
CA ASN A 195 5.87 16.47 6.87
C ASN A 195 5.56 16.06 5.41
N LEU A 196 5.83 14.79 5.09
CA LEU A 196 5.73 14.25 3.74
C LEU A 196 4.28 13.90 3.35
N PHE A 197 3.39 13.67 4.32
CA PHE A 197 1.97 13.44 4.03
C PHE A 197 1.24 14.75 3.70
N SER A 198 0.70 14.88 2.49
CA SER A 198 -0.09 16.05 2.07
C SER A 198 -1.48 16.09 2.70
N CYS A 199 -2.02 14.92 3.06
CA CYS A 199 -3.32 14.75 3.67
C CYS A 199 -3.30 13.59 4.67
N ARG A 200 -4.04 13.74 5.78
CA ARG A 200 -4.19 12.71 6.82
C ARG A 200 -5.67 12.48 7.10
N LEU A 201 -6.14 11.28 6.80
CA LEU A 201 -7.51 10.83 7.02
C LEU A 201 -7.53 9.75 8.11
N TYR A 202 -8.44 9.92 9.07
CA TYR A 202 -8.62 9.03 10.21
C TYR A 202 -9.95 8.29 10.12
N ARG A 203 -10.28 7.49 11.14
CA ARG A 203 -11.52 6.68 11.20
C ARG A 203 -12.80 7.42 10.77
N PRO A 204 -13.08 8.67 11.18
CA PRO A 204 -14.30 9.36 10.77
C PRO A 204 -14.44 9.58 9.26
N SER A 205 -13.34 9.54 8.51
CA SER A 205 -13.32 9.66 7.03
C SER A 205 -13.60 8.33 6.32
N THR A 206 -13.64 7.21 7.06
CA THR A 206 -14.02 5.91 6.50
C THR A 206 -15.53 5.83 6.25
N THR A 207 -15.95 4.96 5.33
CA THR A 207 -17.36 4.69 5.06
C THR A 207 -17.73 3.28 5.48
N SER A 208 -18.99 3.10 5.87
CA SER A 208 -19.58 1.77 6.05
C SER A 208 -20.27 1.33 4.76
N THR A 209 -20.14 0.05 4.45
CA THR A 209 -20.86 -0.64 3.37
C THR A 209 -21.71 -1.75 4.00
N GLU A 210 -22.55 -2.41 3.20
CA GLU A 210 -23.31 -3.58 3.68
C GLU A 210 -22.39 -4.78 4.05
N TYR A 211 -21.15 -4.81 3.55
CA TYR A 211 -20.22 -5.93 3.76
C TYR A 211 -19.25 -5.67 4.91
N ARG A 212 -18.78 -4.43 5.04
CA ARG A 212 -17.67 -4.04 5.92
C ARG A 212 -17.84 -2.60 6.40
N GLU A 213 -17.47 -2.39 7.65
CA GLU A 213 -17.21 -1.07 8.21
C GLU A 213 -15.78 -0.63 7.89
N HIS A 214 -15.51 0.66 8.05
CA HIS A 214 -14.18 1.25 7.90
C HIS A 214 -13.53 1.07 6.53
N VAL A 215 -14.35 1.09 5.47
CA VAL A 215 -13.86 1.07 4.09
C VAL A 215 -13.34 2.47 3.71
N LYS A 216 -12.22 2.51 2.99
CA LYS A 216 -11.50 3.72 2.59
C LYS A 216 -11.86 4.04 1.14
N ASP A 217 -12.86 4.90 0.96
CA ASP A 217 -13.32 5.31 -0.38
C ASP A 217 -12.33 6.30 -1.01
N LEU A 218 -11.70 5.89 -2.12
CA LEU A 218 -10.71 6.70 -2.82
C LEU A 218 -11.32 7.78 -3.74
N SER A 219 -12.62 7.72 -4.02
CA SER A 219 -13.29 8.62 -4.99
C SER A 219 -13.21 10.10 -4.60
N GLY A 220 -13.05 10.41 -3.31
CA GLY A 220 -12.86 11.77 -2.81
C GLY A 220 -11.41 12.26 -2.80
N LEU A 221 -10.43 11.39 -3.07
CA LEU A 221 -9.00 11.68 -2.92
C LEU A 221 -8.31 12.05 -4.23
N ALA A 222 -8.76 11.50 -5.36
CA ALA A 222 -8.17 11.80 -6.66
C ALA A 222 -9.25 12.00 -7.73
N LYS A 223 -9.01 12.96 -8.62
CA LYS A 223 -9.87 13.20 -9.80
C LYS A 223 -9.76 12.08 -10.83
N ASP A 224 -8.61 11.40 -10.88
CA ASP A 224 -8.33 10.32 -11.83
C ASP A 224 -7.92 9.04 -11.10
N MET A 225 -8.80 8.04 -11.14
CA MET A 225 -8.56 6.71 -10.57
C MET A 225 -7.42 5.93 -11.25
N ARG A 226 -6.94 6.39 -12.42
CA ARG A 226 -5.76 5.82 -13.09
C ARG A 226 -4.46 6.16 -12.37
N ARG A 227 -4.46 7.17 -11.50
CA ARG A 227 -3.27 7.78 -10.90
C ARG A 227 -3.31 7.80 -9.36
N ILE A 228 -4.04 6.88 -8.76
CA ILE A 228 -4.09 6.67 -7.30
C ILE A 228 -3.97 5.19 -6.95
N VAL A 229 -3.24 4.88 -5.88
CA VAL A 229 -3.16 3.52 -5.31
C VAL A 229 -3.28 3.59 -3.79
N ILE A 230 -3.73 2.52 -3.18
CA ILE A 230 -3.76 2.35 -1.72
C ILE A 230 -2.98 1.11 -1.31
N VAL A 231 -2.11 1.24 -0.31
CA VAL A 231 -1.39 0.14 0.32
C VAL A 231 -2.00 -0.11 1.70
N ASP A 232 -2.47 -1.33 1.92
CA ASP A 232 -3.19 -1.72 3.13
C ASP A 232 -2.98 -3.20 3.44
N ASN A 233 -2.76 -3.54 4.70
CA ASN A 233 -2.67 -4.93 5.15
C ASN A 233 -4.02 -5.65 5.15
N ASN A 234 -5.12 -4.90 5.22
CA ASN A 234 -6.48 -5.42 5.18
C ASN A 234 -7.12 -5.13 3.81
N PRO A 235 -7.31 -6.15 2.95
CA PRO A 235 -7.93 -5.95 1.64
C PRO A 235 -9.28 -5.25 1.69
N PHE A 236 -10.09 -5.51 2.70
CA PHE A 236 -11.42 -4.91 2.83
C PHE A 236 -11.40 -3.38 2.95
N SER A 237 -10.27 -2.79 3.37
CA SER A 237 -10.09 -1.35 3.41
C SER A 237 -10.27 -0.71 2.03
N PHE A 238 -9.90 -1.39 0.94
CA PHE A 238 -10.04 -0.87 -0.43
C PHE A 238 -11.12 -1.60 -1.25
N LEU A 239 -12.12 -2.17 -0.57
CA LEU A 239 -13.21 -2.93 -1.18
C LEU A 239 -13.94 -2.18 -2.30
N LEU A 240 -14.07 -0.85 -2.21
CA LEU A 240 -14.76 -0.05 -3.22
C LEU A 240 -13.93 0.15 -4.49
N GLN A 241 -12.58 0.09 -4.40
CA GLN A 241 -11.66 0.28 -5.53
C GLN A 241 -10.62 -0.86 -5.58
N PRO A 242 -11.07 -2.11 -5.79
CA PRO A 242 -10.20 -3.30 -5.78
C PRO A 242 -9.05 -3.25 -6.79
N LEU A 243 -9.23 -2.55 -7.91
CA LEU A 243 -8.21 -2.37 -8.94
C LEU A 243 -7.11 -1.37 -8.58
N ASN A 244 -7.26 -0.66 -7.46
CA ASN A 244 -6.30 0.34 -6.97
C ASN A 244 -5.60 -0.12 -5.67
N GLY A 245 -5.96 -1.30 -5.16
CA GLY A 245 -5.42 -1.84 -3.92
C GLY A 245 -4.13 -2.64 -4.11
N ILE A 246 -3.17 -2.39 -3.23
CA ILE A 246 -1.94 -3.14 -3.05
C ILE A 246 -2.02 -3.82 -1.69
N PRO A 247 -2.40 -5.10 -1.61
CA PRO A 247 -2.38 -5.82 -0.35
C PRO A 247 -0.93 -6.00 0.13
N CYS A 248 -0.67 -5.72 1.41
CA CYS A 248 0.63 -5.98 2.03
C CYS A 248 0.52 -6.97 3.20
N ILE A 249 1.63 -7.62 3.56
CA ILE A 249 1.71 -8.48 4.75
C ILE A 249 1.73 -7.59 5.99
N ALA A 250 0.86 -7.90 6.95
CA ALA A 250 0.81 -7.25 8.25
C ALA A 250 2.17 -7.31 8.96
N PHE A 251 2.58 -6.17 9.51
CA PHE A 251 3.79 -6.00 10.29
C PHE A 251 3.54 -6.18 11.79
N SER A 252 4.50 -6.78 12.47
CA SER A 252 4.51 -7.01 13.91
C SER A 252 5.94 -6.88 14.46
N ALA A 253 6.06 -6.61 15.76
CA ALA A 253 7.36 -6.39 16.41
C ALA A 253 8.29 -7.61 16.38
N GLY A 254 7.76 -8.81 16.11
CA GLY A 254 8.58 -10.03 15.94
C GLY A 254 9.28 -10.13 14.57
N GLN A 255 8.94 -9.25 13.61
CA GLN A 255 9.51 -9.28 12.26
C GLN A 255 10.63 -8.23 12.11
N THR A 256 11.70 -8.39 12.87
CA THR A 256 12.84 -7.45 12.91
C THR A 256 13.58 -7.32 11.57
N HIS A 257 13.50 -8.36 10.74
CA HIS A 257 14.09 -8.42 9.39
C HIS A 257 13.04 -8.26 8.28
N ASP A 258 11.87 -7.68 8.56
CA ASP A 258 10.91 -7.31 7.52
C ASP A 258 11.56 -6.39 6.49
N THR A 259 11.37 -6.67 5.20
CA THR A 259 11.89 -5.82 4.12
C THR A 259 10.79 -5.32 3.19
N GLN A 260 9.51 -5.46 3.57
CA GLN A 260 8.40 -5.27 2.65
C GLN A 260 8.29 -3.83 2.15
N LEU A 261 8.61 -2.83 2.98
CA LEU A 261 8.60 -1.43 2.54
C LEU A 261 9.59 -1.18 1.40
N LEU A 262 10.86 -1.56 1.59
CA LEU A 262 11.95 -1.19 0.69
C LEU A 262 12.14 -2.16 -0.49
N ASP A 263 11.94 -3.45 -0.27
CA ASP A 263 12.24 -4.47 -1.29
C ASP A 263 11.02 -4.82 -2.15
N VAL A 264 9.81 -4.61 -1.63
CA VAL A 264 8.56 -5.04 -2.28
C VAL A 264 7.72 -3.85 -2.71
N LEU A 265 7.35 -2.97 -1.77
CA LEU A 265 6.42 -1.87 -2.03
C LEU A 265 7.10 -0.73 -2.79
N LEU A 266 8.29 -0.28 -2.38
CA LEU A 266 8.98 0.83 -3.03
C LEU A 266 9.26 0.57 -4.53
N PRO A 267 9.79 -0.59 -4.97
CA PRO A 267 10.02 -0.84 -6.39
C PRO A 267 8.72 -0.93 -7.19
N LEU A 268 7.66 -1.49 -6.59
CA LEU A 268 6.33 -1.53 -7.20
C LEU A 268 5.76 -0.12 -7.39
N LEU A 269 5.77 0.72 -6.35
CA LEU A 269 5.27 2.09 -6.42
C LEU A 269 6.07 2.92 -7.44
N LYS A 270 7.39 2.71 -7.53
CA LYS A 270 8.25 3.34 -8.54
C LYS A 270 7.93 2.88 -9.95
N HIS A 271 7.58 1.61 -10.14
CA HIS A 271 7.12 1.11 -11.44
C HIS A 271 5.76 1.71 -11.83
N LEU A 272 4.81 1.77 -10.88
CA LEU A 272 3.47 2.31 -11.09
C LEU A 272 3.47 3.81 -11.38
N SER A 273 4.40 4.57 -10.80
CA SER A 273 4.50 6.01 -11.06
C SER A 273 4.76 6.33 -12.54
N LEU A 274 5.37 5.40 -13.27
CA LEU A 274 5.65 5.48 -14.72
C LEU A 274 4.46 5.09 -15.62
N GLN A 275 3.39 4.51 -15.07
CA GLN A 275 2.27 3.96 -15.85
C GLN A 275 1.12 4.94 -16.01
N LYS A 276 0.66 5.26 -17.22
CA LYS A 276 -0.50 6.16 -17.41
C LYS A 276 -1.76 5.69 -16.65
N ASP A 277 -1.94 4.38 -16.49
CA ASP A 277 -2.99 3.76 -15.67
C ASP A 277 -2.41 2.62 -14.82
N VAL A 278 -2.54 2.73 -13.50
CA VAL A 278 -2.03 1.72 -12.55
C VAL A 278 -2.87 0.44 -12.50
N ARG A 279 -4.15 0.52 -12.87
CA ARG A 279 -5.13 -0.53 -12.62
C ARG A 279 -4.87 -1.82 -13.39
N PRO A 280 -4.47 -1.82 -14.68
CA PRO A 280 -4.13 -3.04 -15.39
C PRO A 280 -2.94 -3.78 -14.75
N VAL A 281 -1.91 -3.04 -14.32
CA VAL A 281 -0.74 -3.65 -13.67
C VAL A 281 -1.12 -4.28 -12.33
N LEU A 282 -1.95 -3.60 -11.54
CA LEU A 282 -2.42 -4.12 -10.25
C LEU A 282 -3.37 -5.31 -10.41
N TYR A 283 -4.25 -5.28 -11.42
CA TYR A 283 -5.13 -6.39 -11.76
C TYR A 283 -4.34 -7.66 -12.05
N GLU A 284 -3.38 -7.59 -12.98
CA GLU A 284 -2.55 -8.74 -13.36
C GLU A 284 -1.67 -9.24 -12.20
N ARG A 285 -1.28 -8.35 -11.29
CA ARG A 285 -0.41 -8.72 -10.16
C ARG A 285 -1.16 -9.39 -9.00
N PHE A 286 -2.36 -8.92 -8.68
CA PHE A 286 -3.03 -9.29 -7.44
C PHE A 286 -4.38 -9.99 -7.61
N HIS A 287 -5.03 -9.84 -8.77
CA HIS A 287 -6.36 -10.43 -9.04
C HIS A 287 -7.37 -10.14 -7.92
N MET A 288 -7.39 -8.89 -7.43
CA MET A 288 -8.20 -8.50 -6.28
C MET A 288 -9.71 -8.60 -6.57
N LEU A 289 -10.15 -8.37 -7.82
CA LEU A 289 -11.56 -8.53 -8.20
C LEU A 289 -12.04 -9.95 -7.92
N GLU A 290 -11.30 -10.94 -8.41
CA GLU A 290 -11.56 -12.36 -8.23
C GLU A 290 -11.44 -12.76 -6.77
N TRP A 291 -10.47 -12.19 -6.04
CA TRP A 291 -10.32 -12.41 -4.62
C TRP A 291 -11.58 -11.97 -3.86
N PHE A 292 -12.11 -10.77 -4.13
CA PHE A 292 -13.34 -10.27 -3.50
C PHE A 292 -14.58 -11.08 -3.87
N GLN A 293 -14.70 -11.48 -5.14
CA GLN A 293 -15.78 -12.37 -5.58
C GLN A 293 -15.76 -13.71 -4.82
N LYS A 294 -14.57 -14.28 -4.59
CA LYS A 294 -14.41 -15.49 -3.75
C LYS A 294 -14.78 -15.25 -2.28
N GLN A 295 -14.68 -14.02 -1.78
CA GLN A 295 -15.17 -13.63 -0.46
C GLN A 295 -16.68 -13.31 -0.42
N GLY A 296 -17.40 -13.47 -1.54
CA GLY A 296 -18.83 -13.21 -1.63
C GLY A 296 -19.20 -11.74 -1.86
N ILE A 297 -18.26 -10.90 -2.32
CA ILE A 297 -18.52 -9.49 -2.64
C ILE A 297 -18.71 -9.34 -4.16
N PRO A 298 -19.89 -8.89 -4.62
CA PRO A 298 -20.19 -8.75 -6.04
C PRO A 298 -19.52 -7.52 -6.65
N SER A 299 -19.35 -7.52 -7.98
CA SER A 299 -18.74 -6.40 -8.71
C SER A 299 -19.57 -5.12 -8.69
N THR A 300 -20.88 -5.22 -8.44
CA THR A 300 -21.79 -4.07 -8.29
C THR A 300 -21.47 -3.21 -7.07
N SER A 301 -20.64 -3.69 -6.15
CA SER A 301 -20.22 -2.97 -4.95
C SER A 301 -19.02 -2.05 -5.19
N TRP A 302 -18.41 -2.07 -6.38
CA TRP A 302 -17.21 -1.29 -6.70
C TRP A 302 -17.57 0.05 -7.36
N LYS A 303 -16.73 1.06 -7.13
CA LYS A 303 -16.89 2.43 -7.64
C LYS A 303 -15.77 2.81 -8.61
#